data_AF-A0A2I2A3T3-F1
#
_entry.id   AF-A0A2I2A3T3-F1
#
_cell.length_a   1.000
_cell.length_b   1.000
_cell.length_c   1.000
_cell.angle_alpha   90.00
_cell.angle_beta   90.00
_cell.angle_gamma   90.00
#
_symmetry.space_group_name_H-M   'P 1'
#
loop_
_entity.id
_entity.type
_entity.pdbx_description
1 polymer ?
#
loop_
_entity_poly.entity_id
_entity_poly.type
_entity_poly.pdbx_seq_one_letter_code
_entity_poly.pdbx_strand_id
1 'polypeptide(L)'
;MRYHFKYLWFRDRTEDVVFINHHAVRLRAGLMLLLPVYMITVLLTTVNASTWTVFTNGPMEETFELTEDLRVIFTVQAYKTAFDYTVPTWVLFYGLFEMLSGMFIKTAYLSPTVHLATYLTRNIPPKWEPLKPKRFAWLIGALLISSCLLFFNPDSFARFVNGVSGMELLPTTSNWMPFFIPLLVWVCFGLMWLEATFGWCLGCKLHWLLAKLGIFKRHCYDCMNVDFAEKAWIEERKRLEAELEQAQQK
;
A
#
# COMPACT_ATOMS: atom_id res chain seq x y z
N MET A 1 -15.81 -12.18 22.53
CA MET A 1 -15.45 -12.73 21.19
C MET A 1 -16.57 -12.61 20.15
N ARG A 2 -17.83 -13.01 20.41
CA ARG A 2 -18.92 -12.91 19.40
C ARG A 2 -19.15 -11.50 18.83
N TYR A 3 -19.08 -10.46 19.66
CA TYR A 3 -19.16 -9.05 19.21
C TYR A 3 -17.98 -8.67 18.30
N HIS A 4 -16.77 -9.11 18.65
CA HIS A 4 -15.56 -8.88 17.87
C HIS A 4 -15.71 -9.50 16.47
N PHE A 5 -16.15 -10.75 16.31
CA PHE A 5 -16.34 -11.35 14.98
C PHE A 5 -17.52 -10.76 14.18
N LYS A 6 -18.53 -10.21 14.85
CA LYS A 6 -19.70 -9.59 14.20
C LYS A 6 -19.41 -8.17 13.71
N TYR A 7 -18.74 -7.36 14.53
CA TYR A 7 -18.45 -5.94 14.30
C TYR A 7 -16.95 -5.63 14.15
N LEU A 8 -16.18 -6.65 13.71
CA LEU A 8 -14.72 -6.62 13.69
C LEU A 8 -14.16 -5.43 12.91
N TRP A 9 -14.74 -5.22 11.74
CA TRP A 9 -14.16 -4.38 10.71
C TRP A 9 -15.21 -3.47 10.10
N PHE A 10 -16.42 -4.00 9.91
CA PHE A 10 -17.56 -3.27 9.36
C PHE A 10 -18.64 -3.05 10.42
N ARG A 11 -19.37 -1.93 10.29
CA ARG A 11 -20.51 -1.59 11.17
C ARG A 11 -21.67 -2.56 10.96
N ASP A 12 -22.11 -2.66 9.71
CA ASP A 12 -23.11 -3.62 9.28
C ASP A 12 -22.76 -4.07 7.85
N ARG A 13 -22.98 -5.35 7.58
CA ARG A 13 -22.67 -5.99 6.29
C ARG A 13 -23.86 -5.93 5.33
N THR A 14 -25.07 -5.66 5.85
CA THR A 14 -26.31 -5.61 5.07
C THR A 14 -26.68 -4.20 4.59
N GLU A 15 -25.99 -3.17 5.06
CA GLU A 15 -26.19 -1.79 4.60
C GLU A 15 -25.70 -1.61 3.15
N ASP A 16 -26.44 -0.86 2.34
CA ASP A 16 -26.07 -0.51 0.96
C ASP A 16 -24.71 0.20 0.87
N VAL A 17 -24.39 0.97 1.91
CA VAL A 17 -23.10 1.64 2.09
C VAL A 17 -22.43 1.07 3.32
N VAL A 18 -21.35 0.34 3.10
CA VAL A 18 -20.59 -0.30 4.16
C VAL A 18 -19.68 0.72 4.83
N PHE A 19 -19.82 0.84 6.15
CA PHE A 19 -18.94 1.65 6.99
C PHE A 19 -17.85 0.81 7.66
N ILE A 20 -16.69 1.42 7.86
CA ILE A 20 -15.48 0.83 8.43
C ILE A 20 -15.00 1.66 9.63
N ASN A 21 -14.38 1.02 10.62
CA ASN A 21 -13.84 1.72 11.80
C ASN A 21 -12.52 2.45 11.45
N HIS A 22 -12.55 3.78 11.51
CA HIS A 22 -11.41 4.66 11.20
C HIS A 22 -10.16 4.33 12.03
N HIS A 23 -10.31 4.12 13.35
CA HIS A 23 -9.17 3.86 14.23
C HIS A 23 -8.49 2.54 13.90
N ALA A 24 -9.28 1.49 13.62
CA ALA A 24 -8.75 0.19 13.22
C ALA A 24 -8.05 0.27 11.85
N VAL A 25 -8.59 1.04 10.91
CA VAL A 25 -7.97 1.26 9.59
C VAL A 25 -6.64 2.00 9.71
N ARG A 26 -6.58 3.06 10.52
CA ARG A 26 -5.34 3.81 10.76
C ARG A 26 -4.27 2.95 11.43
N LEU A 27 -4.64 2.15 12.42
CA LEU A 27 -3.71 1.22 13.05
C LEU A 27 -3.22 0.16 12.08
N ARG A 28 -4.10 -0.38 11.22
CA ARG A 28 -3.71 -1.30 10.15
C ARG A 28 -2.70 -0.66 9.18
N ALA A 29 -2.91 0.59 8.78
CA ALA A 29 -1.94 1.31 7.95
C ALA A 29 -0.57 1.41 8.65
N GLY A 30 -0.55 1.67 9.96
CA GLY A 30 0.67 1.67 10.78
C GLY A 30 1.35 0.30 10.87
N LEU A 31 0.60 -0.80 11.04
CA LEU A 31 1.16 -2.16 11.03
C LEU A 31 1.72 -2.52 9.65
N MET A 32 1.03 -2.13 8.58
CA MET A 32 1.45 -2.40 7.21
C MET A 32 2.66 -1.55 6.79
N LEU A 33 2.98 -0.47 7.50
CA LEU A 33 4.19 0.35 7.28
C LEU A 33 5.48 -0.45 7.47
N LEU A 34 5.44 -1.55 8.24
CA LEU A 34 6.59 -2.45 8.39
C LEU A 34 7.04 -3.04 7.05
N LEU A 35 6.12 -3.25 6.11
CA LEU A 35 6.43 -3.78 4.77
C LEU A 35 7.31 -2.82 3.98
N PRO A 36 6.90 -1.58 3.65
CA PRO A 36 7.75 -0.67 2.90
C PRO A 36 9.03 -0.28 3.66
N VAL A 37 9.04 -0.27 5.00
CA VAL A 37 10.28 -0.09 5.78
C VAL A 37 11.26 -1.23 5.49
N TYR A 38 10.82 -2.49 5.56
CA TYR A 38 11.63 -3.63 5.21
C TYR A 38 12.11 -3.57 3.75
N MET A 39 11.22 -3.21 2.81
CA MET A 39 11.59 -3.09 1.39
C MET A 39 12.62 -1.98 1.15
N ILE A 40 12.54 -0.85 1.86
CA ILE A 40 13.56 0.20 1.83
C ILE A 40 14.89 -0.34 2.34
N THR A 41 14.90 -1.11 3.43
CA THR A 41 16.13 -1.74 3.92
C THR A 41 16.72 -2.69 2.88
N VAL A 42 15.89 -3.50 2.21
CA VAL A 42 16.32 -4.36 1.09
C VAL A 42 16.90 -3.53 -0.05
N LEU A 43 16.26 -2.42 -0.44
CA LEU A 43 16.78 -1.54 -1.49
C LEU A 43 18.08 -0.84 -1.09
N LEU A 44 18.18 -0.35 0.14
CA LEU A 44 19.41 0.28 0.63
C LEU A 44 20.54 -0.74 0.70
N THR A 45 20.25 -1.98 1.10
CA THR A 45 21.25 -3.04 1.10
C THR A 45 21.63 -3.47 -0.31
N THR A 46 20.71 -3.55 -1.27
CA THR A 46 21.06 -3.93 -2.66
C THR A 46 21.77 -2.80 -3.42
N VAL A 47 21.46 -1.53 -3.12
CA VAL A 47 22.11 -0.36 -3.72
C VAL A 47 23.47 -0.07 -3.07
N ASN A 48 23.54 -0.10 -1.73
CA ASN A 48 24.78 0.18 -1.01
C ASN A 48 25.71 -1.04 -0.90
N ALA A 49 25.24 -2.25 -1.21
CA ALA A 49 26.11 -3.38 -1.49
C ALA A 49 26.80 -3.18 -2.85
N SER A 50 27.78 -2.29 -2.87
CA SER A 50 29.00 -2.55 -3.63
C SER A 50 29.81 -3.52 -2.78
N THR A 51 30.40 -4.57 -3.33
CA THR A 51 31.59 -4.42 -4.14
C THR A 51 31.70 -5.61 -5.06
N TRP A 52 31.88 -5.35 -6.35
CA TRP A 52 32.46 -6.35 -7.24
C TRP A 52 33.74 -6.83 -6.57
N THR A 53 33.81 -8.11 -6.28
CA THR A 53 34.97 -8.71 -5.65
C THR A 53 35.85 -9.29 -6.73
N VAL A 54 37.12 -8.90 -6.72
CA VAL A 54 38.11 -9.42 -7.66
C VAL A 54 38.30 -10.91 -7.39
N PHE A 55 38.23 -11.72 -8.45
CA PHE A 55 38.52 -13.13 -8.38
C PHE A 55 40.04 -13.32 -8.32
N THR A 56 40.56 -13.64 -7.13
CA THR A 56 42.01 -13.70 -6.84
C THR A 56 42.78 -14.76 -7.62
N ASN A 57 42.08 -15.79 -8.10
CA ASN A 57 42.70 -16.93 -8.80
C ASN A 57 42.55 -16.82 -10.33
N GLY A 58 42.01 -15.71 -10.83
CA GLY A 58 41.85 -15.46 -12.26
C GLY A 58 43.10 -14.83 -12.88
N PRO A 59 43.18 -14.82 -14.22
CA PRO A 59 44.19 -14.01 -14.90
C PRO A 59 43.99 -12.53 -14.51
N MET A 60 45.07 -11.92 -14.04
CA MET A 60 45.19 -10.50 -13.80
C MET A 60 46.22 -9.99 -14.82
N GLU A 61 45.77 -9.23 -15.80
CA GLU A 61 46.65 -8.66 -16.82
C GLU A 61 46.69 -7.14 -16.65
N GLU A 62 47.89 -6.58 -16.74
CA GLU A 62 48.09 -5.15 -16.75
C GLU A 62 47.76 -4.63 -18.16
N THR A 63 46.95 -3.57 -18.27
CA THR A 63 46.58 -3.01 -19.58
C THR A 63 47.64 -2.05 -20.13
N PHE A 64 48.70 -1.75 -19.36
CA PHE A 64 49.71 -0.74 -19.65
C PHE A 64 49.16 0.68 -19.88
N GLU A 65 47.89 0.89 -19.55
CA GLU A 65 47.23 2.18 -19.59
C GLU A 65 47.20 2.80 -18.18
N LEU A 66 47.32 4.13 -18.13
CA LEU A 66 47.30 4.90 -16.89
C LEU A 66 46.02 5.74 -16.84
N THR A 67 45.42 5.86 -15.66
CA THR A 67 44.39 6.87 -15.41
C THR A 67 45.00 8.27 -15.38
N GLU A 68 44.15 9.31 -15.41
CA GLU A 68 44.56 10.71 -15.25
C GLU A 68 45.38 10.95 -13.96
N ASP A 69 45.15 10.13 -12.93
CA ASP A 69 45.87 10.14 -11.65
C ASP A 69 47.15 9.26 -11.65
N LEU A 70 47.68 8.88 -12.82
CA LEU A 70 48.87 8.01 -12.97
C LEU A 70 48.73 6.64 -12.27
N ARG A 71 47.52 6.06 -12.24
CA ARG A 71 47.29 4.71 -11.70
C ARG A 71 47.22 3.70 -12.83
N VAL A 72 47.90 2.57 -12.65
CA VAL A 72 47.92 1.46 -13.60
C VAL A 72 46.56 0.77 -13.64
N ILE A 73 46.03 0.55 -14.85
CA ILE A 73 44.76 -0.15 -15.08
C ILE A 73 45.03 -1.65 -15.25
N PHE A 74 44.18 -2.48 -14.63
CA PHE A 74 44.24 -3.95 -14.72
C PHE A 74 42.92 -4.50 -15.28
N THR A 75 43.01 -5.52 -16.14
CA THR A 75 41.88 -6.37 -16.51
C THR A 75 41.79 -7.51 -15.51
N VAL A 76 40.67 -7.57 -14.78
CA VAL A 76 40.41 -8.59 -13.77
C VAL A 76 39.04 -9.21 -13.97
N GLN A 77 38.94 -10.51 -13.72
CA GLN A 77 37.64 -11.15 -13.55
C GLN A 77 37.08 -10.77 -12.18
N ALA A 78 35.83 -10.30 -12.15
CA ALA A 78 35.13 -9.96 -10.92
C ALA A 78 33.78 -10.67 -10.87
N TYR A 79 33.39 -11.08 -9.68
CA TYR A 79 32.04 -11.59 -9.44
C TYR A 79 31.25 -10.60 -8.60
N LYS A 80 29.94 -10.57 -8.82
CA LYS A 80 28.99 -9.79 -8.03
C LYS A 80 28.16 -10.75 -7.20
N THR A 81 28.03 -10.48 -5.91
CA THR A 81 27.11 -11.22 -5.05
C THR A 81 25.68 -11.03 -5.56
N ALA A 82 25.04 -12.13 -5.95
CA ALA A 82 23.62 -12.13 -6.28
C ALA A 82 22.81 -11.98 -4.99
N PHE A 83 21.83 -11.09 -4.99
CA PHE A 83 20.90 -10.96 -3.86
C PHE A 83 19.75 -11.95 -4.02
N ASP A 84 19.44 -12.70 -2.97
CA ASP A 84 18.30 -13.60 -2.95
C ASP A 84 17.01 -12.82 -2.67
N TYR A 85 16.17 -12.68 -3.69
CA TYR A 85 14.89 -11.98 -3.60
C TYR A 85 13.73 -12.88 -3.11
N THR A 86 13.99 -14.13 -2.73
CA THR A 86 12.93 -15.06 -2.28
C THR A 86 12.17 -14.52 -1.07
N VAL A 87 12.87 -14.06 -0.04
CA VAL A 87 12.22 -13.52 1.18
C VAL A 87 11.46 -12.22 0.90
N PRO A 88 12.04 -11.19 0.25
CA PRO A 88 11.30 -10.00 -0.16
C PRO A 88 10.05 -10.30 -0.99
N THR A 89 10.12 -11.29 -1.87
CA THR A 89 9.00 -11.70 -2.72
C THR A 89 7.85 -12.25 -1.88
N TRP A 90 8.12 -13.14 -0.92
CA TRP A 90 7.08 -13.64 0.00
C TRP A 90 6.46 -12.54 0.87
N VAL A 91 7.28 -11.60 1.33
CA VAL A 91 6.81 -10.44 2.11
C VAL A 91 5.88 -9.56 1.27
N LEU A 92 6.22 -9.30 0.00
CA LEU A 92 5.35 -8.55 -0.91
C LEU A 92 4.07 -9.31 -1.26
N PHE A 93 4.12 -10.64 -1.46
CA PHE A 93 2.92 -11.44 -1.65
C PHE A 93 1.99 -11.38 -0.44
N TYR A 94 2.54 -11.44 0.77
CA TYR A 94 1.77 -11.22 1.99
C TYR A 94 1.15 -9.82 2.02
N GLY A 95 1.91 -8.78 1.69
CA GLY A 95 1.38 -7.41 1.56
C GLY A 95 0.27 -7.27 0.53
N LEU A 96 0.41 -7.91 -0.63
CA LEU A 96 -0.60 -7.94 -1.69
C LEU A 96 -1.87 -8.64 -1.21
N PHE A 97 -1.73 -9.81 -0.57
CA PHE A 97 -2.82 -10.55 0.02
C PHE A 97 -3.55 -9.72 1.09
N GLU A 98 -2.82 -9.03 1.96
CA GLU A 98 -3.37 -8.14 2.97
C GLU A 98 -4.19 -7.00 2.33
N MET A 99 -3.66 -6.35 1.30
CA MET A 99 -4.37 -5.28 0.58
C MET A 99 -5.66 -5.79 -0.06
N LEU A 100 -5.62 -6.91 -0.78
CA LEU A 100 -6.77 -7.49 -1.48
C LEU A 100 -7.82 -8.06 -0.53
N SER A 101 -7.40 -8.81 0.49
CA SER A 101 -8.31 -9.42 1.47
C SER A 101 -9.11 -8.36 2.23
N GLY A 102 -8.50 -7.22 2.56
CA GLY A 102 -9.19 -6.10 3.22
C GLY A 102 -10.27 -5.41 2.36
N MET A 103 -10.21 -5.52 1.02
CA MET A 103 -11.14 -4.81 0.12
C MET A 103 -12.57 -5.35 0.18
N PHE A 104 -12.75 -6.66 0.28
CA PHE A 104 -14.08 -7.28 0.21
C PHE A 104 -14.59 -7.67 1.60
N ILE A 105 -15.90 -7.53 1.79
CA ILE A 105 -16.57 -7.90 3.06
C ILE A 105 -16.32 -9.37 3.38
N LYS A 106 -16.39 -10.21 2.35
CA LYS A 106 -16.19 -11.65 2.46
C LYS A 106 -14.74 -12.04 2.73
N THR A 107 -13.74 -11.28 2.28
CA THR A 107 -12.33 -11.68 2.44
C THR A 107 -11.65 -11.01 3.62
N ALA A 108 -12.24 -9.95 4.18
CA ALA A 108 -11.63 -9.18 5.26
C ALA A 108 -11.35 -10.01 6.53
N TYR A 109 -12.09 -11.11 6.74
CA TYR A 109 -11.83 -12.02 7.87
C TYR A 109 -10.54 -12.84 7.70
N LEU A 110 -9.99 -12.94 6.48
CA LEU A 110 -8.76 -13.69 6.22
C LEU A 110 -7.50 -12.87 6.52
N SER A 111 -7.63 -11.55 6.68
CA SER A 111 -6.50 -10.65 6.95
C SER A 111 -6.10 -10.71 8.43
N PRO A 112 -4.94 -11.28 8.79
CA PRO A 112 -4.41 -11.18 10.14
C PRO A 112 -4.24 -9.74 10.63
N THR A 113 -3.88 -8.78 9.77
CA THR A 113 -3.68 -7.40 10.24
C THR A 113 -4.98 -6.71 10.61
N VAL A 114 -6.10 -7.06 9.96
CA VAL A 114 -7.44 -6.61 10.33
C VAL A 114 -7.80 -7.07 11.74
N HIS A 115 -7.62 -8.36 12.05
CA HIS A 115 -7.89 -8.88 13.39
C HIS A 115 -7.03 -8.19 14.45
N LEU A 116 -5.73 -8.06 14.18
CA LEU A 116 -4.80 -7.42 15.11
C LEU A 116 -5.16 -5.95 15.35
N ALA A 117 -5.45 -5.20 14.29
CA ALA A 117 -5.80 -3.79 14.40
C ALA A 117 -7.11 -3.57 15.16
N THR A 118 -8.15 -4.37 14.88
CA THR A 118 -9.41 -4.32 15.63
C THR A 118 -9.21 -4.70 17.09
N TYR A 119 -8.40 -5.73 17.36
CA TYR A 119 -8.15 -6.18 18.73
C TYR A 119 -7.49 -5.09 19.56
N LEU A 120 -6.47 -4.42 18.99
CA LEU A 120 -5.74 -3.34 19.64
C LEU A 120 -6.59 -2.06 19.81
N THR A 121 -7.54 -1.82 18.91
CA THR A 121 -8.44 -0.64 18.99
C THR A 121 -9.74 -0.90 19.75
N ARG A 122 -9.92 -2.08 20.36
CA ARG A 122 -11.19 -2.49 21.00
C ARG A 122 -11.69 -1.57 22.12
N ASN A 123 -10.79 -0.83 22.76
CA ASN A 123 -11.10 0.05 23.88
C ASN A 123 -11.37 1.50 23.44
N ILE A 124 -11.29 1.80 22.14
CA ILE A 124 -11.52 3.13 21.58
C ILE A 124 -12.91 3.13 20.94
N PRO A 125 -13.77 4.14 21.21
CA PRO A 125 -15.06 4.22 20.54
C PRO A 125 -14.88 4.30 19.02
N PRO A 126 -15.63 3.48 18.24
CA PRO A 126 -15.44 3.41 16.80
C PRO A 126 -15.96 4.68 16.12
N LYS A 127 -15.14 5.28 15.27
CA LYS A 127 -15.56 6.31 14.32
C LYS A 127 -15.81 5.65 12.97
N TRP A 128 -17.01 5.81 12.41
CA TRP A 128 -17.44 5.11 11.20
C TRP A 128 -17.24 5.98 9.96
N GLU A 129 -16.48 5.46 8.99
CA GLU A 129 -16.21 6.12 7.71
C GLU A 129 -16.62 5.21 6.53
N PRO A 130 -16.95 5.75 5.36
CA PRO A 130 -17.35 4.95 4.20
C PRO A 130 -16.19 4.11 3.65
N LEU A 131 -16.49 2.88 3.20
CA LEU A 131 -15.48 1.94 2.68
C LEU A 131 -14.94 2.30 1.27
N LYS A 132 -15.75 2.94 0.42
CA LYS A 132 -15.40 3.15 -1.01
C LYS A 132 -14.09 3.94 -1.21
N PRO A 133 -13.85 5.09 -0.55
CA PRO A 133 -12.58 5.80 -0.67
C PRO A 133 -11.37 4.98 -0.21
N LYS A 134 -11.55 4.14 0.81
CA LYS A 134 -10.48 3.26 1.32
C LYS A 134 -10.14 2.12 0.37
N ARG A 135 -11.14 1.53 -0.31
CA ARG A 135 -10.88 0.55 -1.38
C ARG A 135 -10.02 1.12 -2.49
N PHE A 136 -10.24 2.39 -2.85
CA PHE A 136 -9.43 3.05 -3.87
C PHE A 136 -7.98 3.22 -3.41
N ALA A 137 -7.76 3.60 -2.15
CA ALA A 137 -6.41 3.66 -1.57
C ALA A 137 -5.71 2.29 -1.56
N TRP A 138 -6.40 1.22 -1.15
CA TRP A 138 -5.84 -0.13 -1.15
C TRP A 138 -5.58 -0.66 -2.56
N LEU A 139 -6.36 -0.25 -3.56
CA LEU A 139 -6.11 -0.58 -4.96
C LEU A 139 -4.82 0.07 -5.46
N ILE A 140 -4.58 1.34 -5.13
CA ILE A 140 -3.30 2.01 -5.42
C ILE A 140 -2.15 1.24 -4.74
N GLY A 141 -2.31 0.87 -3.46
CA GLY A 141 -1.32 0.07 -2.74
C GLY A 141 -1.05 -1.29 -3.40
N ALA A 142 -2.09 -2.02 -3.81
CA ALA A 142 -1.97 -3.31 -4.49
C ALA A 142 -1.26 -3.19 -5.85
N LEU A 143 -1.50 -2.10 -6.59
CA LEU A 143 -0.79 -1.81 -7.84
C LEU A 143 0.69 -1.51 -7.59
N LEU A 144 1.00 -0.70 -6.58
CA LEU A 144 2.40 -0.41 -6.19
C LEU A 144 3.15 -1.69 -5.78
N ILE A 145 2.52 -2.55 -4.97
CA ILE A 145 3.11 -3.83 -4.56
C ILE A 145 3.31 -4.77 -5.76
N SER A 146 2.33 -4.84 -6.68
CA SER A 146 2.44 -5.62 -7.91
C SER A 146 3.61 -5.15 -8.78
N SER A 147 3.80 -3.84 -8.92
CA SER A 147 4.96 -3.27 -9.63
C SER A 147 6.29 -3.61 -8.94
N CYS A 148 6.31 -3.66 -7.61
CA CYS A 148 7.51 -4.08 -6.86
C CYS A 148 7.80 -5.58 -7.05
N LEU A 149 6.77 -6.44 -7.04
CA LEU A 149 6.93 -7.88 -7.30
C LEU A 149 7.53 -8.14 -8.69
N LEU A 150 7.09 -7.37 -9.68
CA LEU A 150 7.63 -7.39 -11.03
C LEU A 150 9.13 -7.03 -11.04
N PHE A 151 9.50 -5.99 -10.30
CA PHE A 151 10.88 -5.52 -10.20
C PHE A 151 11.84 -6.48 -9.54
N PHE A 152 11.41 -7.17 -8.50
CA PHE A 152 12.25 -8.17 -7.84
C PHE A 152 12.33 -9.49 -8.62
N ASN A 153 11.39 -9.76 -9.54
CA ASN A 153 11.32 -11.00 -10.31
C ASN A 153 11.13 -10.77 -11.83
N PRO A 154 12.01 -10.01 -12.49
CA PRO A 154 11.82 -9.63 -13.90
C PRO A 154 11.97 -10.83 -14.85
N ASP A 155 12.90 -11.74 -14.56
CA ASP A 155 13.11 -12.97 -15.36
C ASP A 155 11.92 -13.93 -15.25
N SER A 156 11.45 -14.21 -14.03
CA SER A 156 10.27 -15.06 -13.81
C SER A 156 9.04 -14.53 -14.55
N PHE A 157 8.82 -13.21 -14.54
CA PHE A 157 7.72 -12.60 -15.27
C PHE A 157 7.93 -12.66 -16.79
N ALA A 158 9.14 -12.36 -17.29
CA ALA A 158 9.45 -12.45 -18.72
C ALA A 158 9.23 -13.88 -19.24
N ARG A 159 9.67 -14.91 -18.50
CA ARG A 159 9.41 -16.32 -18.84
C ARG A 159 7.93 -16.66 -18.83
N PHE A 160 7.17 -16.16 -17.85
CA PHE A 160 5.73 -16.35 -17.81
C PHE A 160 5.05 -15.76 -19.06
N VAL A 161 5.35 -14.50 -19.38
CA VAL A 161 4.77 -13.81 -20.55
C VAL A 161 5.15 -14.53 -21.84
N ASN A 162 6.44 -14.84 -22.03
CA ASN A 162 6.92 -15.53 -23.23
C ASN A 162 6.33 -16.94 -23.37
N GLY A 163 6.13 -17.64 -22.24
CA GLY A 163 5.47 -18.95 -22.22
C GLY A 163 4.00 -18.89 -22.59
N VAL A 164 3.29 -17.84 -22.17
CA VAL A 164 1.87 -17.62 -22.51
C VAL A 164 1.70 -17.14 -23.96
N SER A 165 2.57 -16.26 -24.44
CA SER A 165 2.50 -15.72 -25.81
C SER A 165 3.05 -16.66 -26.87
N GLY A 166 3.87 -17.65 -26.48
CA GLY A 166 4.57 -18.54 -27.42
C GLY A 166 5.64 -17.82 -28.26
N MET A 167 6.01 -16.59 -27.89
CA MET A 167 6.96 -15.72 -28.58
C MET A 167 7.79 -14.94 -27.57
N GLU A 168 9.04 -14.62 -27.90
CA GLU A 168 9.90 -13.80 -27.04
C GLU A 168 9.50 -12.32 -27.13
N LEU A 169 8.51 -11.92 -26.30
CA LEU A 169 8.05 -10.54 -26.18
C LEU A 169 8.91 -9.71 -25.23
N LEU A 170 9.42 -10.36 -24.17
CA LEU A 170 10.27 -9.73 -23.16
C LEU A 170 11.64 -10.42 -23.13
N PRO A 171 12.75 -9.67 -23.14
CA PRO A 171 14.08 -10.27 -23.08
C PRO A 171 14.31 -10.91 -21.71
N THR A 172 14.82 -12.14 -21.70
CA THR A 172 15.22 -12.85 -20.47
C THR A 172 16.70 -12.65 -20.13
N THR A 173 17.47 -12.09 -21.06
CA THR A 173 18.93 -11.95 -20.98
C THR A 173 19.39 -10.55 -20.59
N SER A 174 18.50 -9.55 -20.66
CA SER A 174 18.81 -8.17 -20.31
C SER A 174 17.72 -7.56 -19.43
N ASN A 175 18.09 -6.56 -18.64
CA ASN A 175 17.14 -5.86 -17.79
C ASN A 175 16.29 -4.91 -18.63
N TRP A 176 14.99 -5.20 -18.73
CA TRP A 176 14.01 -4.39 -19.44
C TRP A 176 13.25 -3.41 -18.53
N MET A 177 13.54 -3.40 -17.22
CA MET A 177 12.77 -2.60 -16.28
C MET A 177 13.30 -1.15 -16.14
N PRO A 178 12.42 -0.14 -16.04
CA PRO A 178 12.85 1.23 -15.82
C PRO A 178 13.55 1.46 -14.48
N PHE A 179 14.59 2.30 -14.49
CA PHE A 179 15.37 2.65 -13.29
C PHE A 179 14.58 3.38 -12.20
N PHE A 180 13.40 3.94 -12.50
CA PHE A 180 12.59 4.66 -11.52
C PHE A 180 11.76 3.75 -10.61
N ILE A 181 11.66 2.44 -10.89
CA ILE A 181 10.79 1.56 -10.09
C ILE A 181 11.17 1.51 -8.59
N PRO A 182 12.45 1.50 -8.19
CA PRO A 182 12.83 1.64 -6.78
C PRO A 182 12.28 2.89 -6.09
N LEU A 183 12.06 3.99 -6.84
CA LEU A 183 11.47 5.22 -6.28
C LEU A 183 10.01 5.02 -5.85
N LEU A 184 9.27 4.08 -6.45
CA LEU A 184 7.90 3.76 -6.04
C LEU A 184 7.85 3.22 -4.61
N VAL A 185 8.89 2.54 -4.13
CA VAL A 185 8.95 2.04 -2.75
C VAL A 185 9.02 3.21 -1.76
N TRP A 186 9.80 4.24 -2.08
CA TRP A 186 9.86 5.48 -1.28
C TRP A 186 8.54 6.24 -1.29
N VAL A 187 7.88 6.32 -2.45
CA VAL A 187 6.53 6.90 -2.55
C VAL A 187 5.54 6.11 -1.70
N CYS A 188 5.55 4.77 -1.78
CA CYS A 188 4.69 3.91 -0.98
C CYS A 188 4.91 4.11 0.52
N PHE A 189 6.17 4.13 0.96
CA PHE A 189 6.54 4.45 2.34
C PHE A 189 5.99 5.81 2.76
N GLY A 190 6.20 6.87 1.97
CA GLY A 190 5.73 8.21 2.29
C GLY A 190 4.20 8.27 2.41
N LEU A 191 3.47 7.66 1.47
CA LEU A 191 2.01 7.64 1.49
C LEU A 191 1.45 6.88 2.70
N MET A 192 2.01 5.72 3.03
CA MET A 192 1.60 4.91 4.18
C MET A 192 1.97 5.58 5.50
N TRP A 193 3.15 6.19 5.56
CA TRP A 193 3.62 6.92 6.73
C TRP A 193 2.70 8.11 7.02
N LEU A 194 2.35 8.92 6.00
CA LEU A 194 1.42 10.04 6.16
C LEU A 194 0.03 9.60 6.63
N GLU A 195 -0.48 8.46 6.14
CA GLU A 195 -1.76 7.91 6.62
C GLU A 195 -1.67 7.44 8.06
N ALA A 196 -0.58 6.76 8.45
CA ALA A 196 -0.39 6.27 9.80
C ALA A 196 -0.21 7.43 10.82
N THR A 197 0.66 8.40 10.52
CA THR A 197 1.05 9.47 11.45
C THR A 197 0.04 10.62 11.48
N PHE A 198 -0.41 11.11 10.33
CA PHE A 198 -1.31 12.27 10.25
C PHE A 198 -2.78 11.90 9.97
N GLY A 199 -3.08 10.64 9.67
CA GLY A 199 -4.42 10.26 9.20
C GLY A 199 -4.73 10.75 7.78
N TRP A 200 -3.71 11.20 7.04
CA TRP A 200 -3.86 11.77 5.71
C TRP A 200 -3.68 10.69 4.64
N CYS A 201 -4.78 10.28 4.01
CA CYS A 201 -4.76 9.26 2.96
C CYS A 201 -4.93 9.90 1.57
N LEU A 202 -3.86 9.87 0.76
CA LEU A 202 -3.89 10.41 -0.61
C LEU A 202 -4.95 9.72 -1.47
N GLY A 203 -5.12 8.40 -1.34
CA GLY A 203 -6.13 7.65 -2.10
C GLY A 203 -7.56 8.14 -1.82
N CYS A 204 -7.88 8.42 -0.56
CA CYS A 204 -9.19 8.97 -0.20
C CYS A 204 -9.41 10.36 -0.83
N LYS A 205 -8.38 11.22 -0.82
CA LYS A 205 -8.44 12.56 -1.45
C LYS A 205 -8.53 12.50 -2.97
N LEU A 206 -7.83 11.56 -3.62
CA LEU A 206 -7.88 11.39 -5.06
C LEU A 206 -9.26 10.88 -5.49
N HIS A 207 -9.84 9.93 -4.75
CA HIS A 207 -11.23 9.50 -4.98
C HIS A 207 -12.23 10.66 -4.83
N TRP A 208 -12.03 11.53 -3.83
CA TRP A 208 -12.82 12.75 -3.67
C TRP A 208 -12.69 13.70 -4.86
N LEU A 209 -11.46 13.95 -5.34
CA LEU A 209 -11.20 14.83 -6.47
C LEU A 209 -11.86 14.30 -7.75
N LEU A 210 -11.75 12.99 -8.01
CA LEU A 210 -12.38 12.35 -9.17
C LEU A 210 -13.92 12.37 -9.09
N ALA A 211 -14.47 12.25 -7.88
CA ALA A 211 -15.91 12.44 -7.66
C ALA A 211 -16.34 13.89 -7.91
N LYS A 212 -15.53 14.88 -7.50
CA LYS A 212 -15.78 16.31 -7.76
C LYS A 212 -15.74 16.65 -9.25
N LEU A 213 -14.87 15.98 -10.01
CA LEU A 213 -14.77 16.10 -11.47
C LEU A 213 -15.87 15.35 -12.23
N GLY A 214 -16.81 14.69 -11.52
CA GLY A 214 -17.98 14.04 -12.13
C GLY A 214 -17.73 12.67 -12.77
N ILE A 215 -16.54 12.10 -12.63
CA ILE A 215 -16.18 10.78 -13.20
C ILE A 215 -16.90 9.65 -12.46
N PHE A 216 -17.17 9.81 -11.16
CA PHE A 216 -17.94 8.86 -10.35
C PHE A 216 -19.33 9.41 -9.98
N LYS A 217 -20.40 8.64 -10.25
CA LYS A 217 -21.77 8.98 -9.81
C LYS A 217 -21.90 8.83 -8.27
N ARG A 218 -22.57 9.81 -7.65
CA ARG A 218 -22.57 10.12 -6.21
C ARG A 218 -22.96 8.96 -5.27
N HIS A 219 -22.16 8.79 -4.21
CA HIS A 219 -22.55 8.77 -2.79
C HIS A 219 -21.26 8.77 -1.97
N CYS A 220 -20.67 9.96 -1.81
CA CYS A 220 -19.45 10.16 -1.02
C CYS A 220 -19.87 10.69 0.36
N TYR A 221 -19.90 9.81 1.36
CA TYR A 221 -20.24 10.19 2.73
C TYR A 221 -19.09 10.97 3.41
N ASP A 222 -17.84 10.86 2.98
CA ASP A 222 -16.75 11.75 3.43
C ASP A 222 -16.86 13.18 2.86
N CYS A 223 -17.65 13.37 1.80
CA CYS A 223 -17.91 14.68 1.21
C CYS A 223 -19.01 15.46 1.97
N MET A 224 -19.66 14.80 2.93
CA MET A 224 -20.63 15.34 3.85
C MET A 224 -20.00 15.12 5.22
N ASN A 225 -19.40 16.16 5.80
CA ASN A 225 -18.86 16.16 7.16
C ASN A 225 -20.00 15.98 8.18
N VAL A 226 -20.74 14.88 8.06
CA VAL A 226 -21.91 14.54 8.85
C VAL A 226 -21.35 13.72 9.97
N ASP A 227 -20.93 14.44 11.01
CA ASP A 227 -20.90 13.83 12.32
C ASP A 227 -22.34 13.38 12.61
N PHE A 228 -22.55 12.07 12.68
CA PHE A 228 -23.87 11.52 12.92
C PHE A 228 -24.45 12.00 14.26
N ALA A 229 -23.59 12.37 15.22
CA ALA A 229 -23.98 13.02 16.46
C ALA A 229 -24.49 14.45 16.21
N GLU A 230 -23.81 15.22 15.36
CA GLU A 230 -24.21 16.58 14.98
C GLU A 230 -25.53 16.58 14.19
N LYS A 231 -25.74 15.62 13.29
CA LYS A 231 -27.01 15.51 12.56
C LYS A 231 -28.18 15.14 13.47
N ALA A 232 -27.97 14.21 14.41
CA ALA A 232 -28.98 13.88 15.41
C ALA A 232 -29.33 15.09 16.29
N TRP A 233 -28.33 15.86 16.71
CA TRP A 233 -28.50 17.10 17.46
C TRP A 233 -29.26 18.19 16.68
N ILE A 234 -28.94 18.38 15.39
CA ILE A 234 -29.66 19.32 14.51
C ILE A 234 -31.11 18.91 14.31
N GLU A 235 -31.39 17.61 14.12
CA GLU A 235 -32.76 17.10 13.96
C GLU A 235 -33.58 17.23 15.25
N GLU A 236 -32.97 16.97 16.41
CA GLU A 236 -33.58 17.20 17.72
C GLU A 236 -33.91 18.69 17.94
N ARG A 237 -32.98 19.59 17.65
CA ARG A 237 -33.18 21.04 17.69
C ARG A 237 -34.33 21.52 16.81
N LYS A 238 -34.41 21.02 15.58
CA LYS A 238 -35.49 21.36 14.63
C LYS A 238 -36.86 20.87 15.12
N ARG A 239 -36.94 19.72 15.78
CA ARG A 239 -38.19 19.24 16.39
C ARG A 239 -38.63 20.15 17.53
N LEU A 240 -37.71 20.52 18.42
CA LEU A 240 -37.99 21.43 19.52
C LEU A 240 -38.43 22.82 19.02
N GLU A 241 -37.78 23.35 17.98
CA GLU A 241 -38.17 24.63 17.36
C GLU A 241 -39.57 24.55 16.72
N ALA A 242 -39.90 23.47 16.02
CA ALA A 242 -41.22 23.26 15.45
C ALA A 242 -42.32 23.11 16.53
N GLU A 243 -42.01 22.44 17.65
CA GLU A 243 -42.92 22.33 18.79
C GLU A 243 -43.17 23.69 19.47
N LEU A 244 -42.13 24.53 19.58
CA LEU A 244 -42.25 25.89 20.10
C LEU A 244 -43.07 26.80 19.17
N GLU A 245 -42.86 26.72 17.86
CA GLU A 245 -43.65 27.47 16.87
C GLU A 245 -45.13 27.05 16.91
N GLN A 246 -45.42 25.75 17.03
CA GLN A 246 -46.77 25.23 17.18
C GLN A 246 -47.43 25.64 18.50
N ALA A 247 -46.64 25.77 19.58
CA ALA A 247 -47.12 26.26 20.87
C ALA A 247 -47.40 27.76 20.86
N GLN A 248 -46.67 28.55 20.05
CA GLN A 248 -46.90 29.99 19.90
C GLN A 248 -48.08 30.33 18.96
N GLN A 249 -48.54 29.38 18.14
CA GLN A 249 -49.69 29.53 17.25
C GLN A 249 -51.03 29.10 17.88
N LYS A 250 -51.02 28.59 19.11
CA LYS A 250 -52.22 28.28 19.92
C LYS A 250 -52.46 29.38 20.96
#